data_AF-A0A969JD32-F1
#
_entry.id   AF-A0A969JD32-F1
#
_cell.length_a   1.000
_cell.length_b   1.000
_cell.length_c   1.000
_cell.angle_alpha   90.00
_cell.angle_beta   90.00
_cell.angle_gamma   90.00
#
_symmetry.space_group_name_H-M   'P 1'
#
loop_
_entity.id
_entity.type
_entity.pdbx_description
1 polymer ?
#
loop_
_entity_poly.entity_id
_entity_poly.type
_entity_poly.pdbx_seq_one_letter_code
_entity_poly.pdbx_strand_id
1 'polypeptide(L)'
;MEISPIESFEQLRQGQLDAVFYVGPHGSKLLDEAFRTGGEGGPGDGNSQGQAQGFEIVPISPAQVNFYTSRSPESYQAAVIPAGIHQAIPPIPPQDIPTLSTATALVTRPEQSKQTIALLTWSILTQAQRYAPFYSKLAQGDPRALMSQGLMYMHPGATQAFGSGDPRSAWLRYVRDNKPLQTAFIMLTSTTTVGYVLRRMRRRKGKVVIQGVRKVVLELRSQLAEAPDRVAREVATLRQQQRLRLIDDEISLDIYEQLERMISPLEEQCRAMVDNQRQAAIATILDQLDDCQKQLRQSPEAGQVQLGCLEADARELLRQDRIALSTYLQIKQLTWRSMLQADPSDPNSPDRLAIADSLALPEGLAIADNLPPSPARIKA
;
A
#
# COMPACT_ATOMS: atom_id res chain seq x y z
N MET A 1 -50.19 -13.95 52.32
CA MET A 1 -51.00 -13.31 51.28
C MET A 1 -50.46 -11.91 51.14
N GLU A 2 -49.73 -11.63 50.07
CA GLU A 2 -49.34 -10.25 49.74
C GLU A 2 -50.55 -9.61 49.05
N ILE A 3 -51.21 -8.67 49.73
CA ILE A 3 -52.27 -7.86 49.13
C ILE A 3 -51.59 -6.94 48.11
N SER A 4 -52.14 -6.85 46.90
CA SER A 4 -51.53 -5.97 45.90
C SER A 4 -51.60 -4.50 46.35
N PRO A 5 -50.69 -3.63 45.90
CA PRO A 5 -50.76 -2.21 46.24
C PRO A 5 -52.11 -1.59 45.87
N ILE A 6 -52.70 -1.98 44.74
CA ILE A 6 -54.01 -1.48 44.27
C ILE A 6 -55.12 -1.86 45.25
N GLU A 7 -55.21 -3.14 45.61
CA GLU A 7 -56.21 -3.62 46.59
C GLU A 7 -56.02 -2.95 47.96
N SER A 8 -54.78 -2.68 48.37
CA SER A 8 -54.49 -2.00 49.65
C SER A 8 -55.05 -0.58 49.67
N PHE A 9 -54.89 0.18 48.59
CA PHE A 9 -55.48 1.53 48.48
C PHE A 9 -57.01 1.49 48.35
N GLU A 10 -57.59 0.47 47.71
CA GLU A 10 -59.03 0.29 47.69
C GLU A 10 -59.60 -0.03 49.07
N GLN A 11 -58.94 -0.89 49.85
CA GLN A 11 -59.33 -1.21 51.22
C GLN A 11 -59.18 -0.01 52.16
N LEU A 12 -58.11 0.79 52.00
CA LEU A 12 -57.94 2.07 52.69
C LEU A 12 -59.09 3.03 52.37
N ARG A 13 -59.49 3.13 51.09
CA ARG A 13 -60.64 3.95 50.66
C ARG A 13 -61.96 3.46 51.25
N GLN A 14 -62.14 2.16 51.39
CA GLN A 14 -63.34 1.54 51.96
C GLN A 14 -63.38 1.60 53.50
N GLY A 15 -62.36 2.19 54.14
CA GLY A 15 -62.22 2.22 55.61
C GLY A 15 -61.97 0.84 56.24
N GLN A 16 -61.51 -0.13 55.44
CA GLN A 16 -61.11 -1.46 55.93
C GLN A 16 -59.68 -1.47 56.49
N LEU A 17 -58.87 -0.47 56.10
CA LEU A 17 -57.53 -0.23 56.61
C LEU A 17 -57.44 1.22 57.12
N ASP A 18 -56.66 1.44 58.17
CA ASP A 18 -56.39 2.79 58.70
C ASP A 18 -55.14 3.42 58.06
N ALA A 19 -54.21 2.61 57.56
CA ALA A 19 -52.95 3.06 56.97
C ALA A 19 -52.37 2.05 55.98
N VAL A 20 -51.61 2.54 55.00
CA VAL A 20 -50.86 1.74 54.03
C VAL A 20 -49.41 2.22 53.98
N PHE A 21 -48.47 1.27 54.03
CA PHE A 21 -47.06 1.56 53.81
C PHE A 21 -46.70 1.28 52.35
N TYR A 22 -46.25 2.30 51.63
CA TYR A 22 -45.79 2.19 50.24
C TYR A 22 -44.31 2.55 50.13
N VAL A 23 -43.53 1.66 49.53
CA VAL A 23 -42.12 1.89 49.20
C VAL A 23 -41.98 1.86 47.70
N GLY A 24 -41.72 3.03 47.10
CA GLY A 24 -41.61 3.17 45.66
C GLY A 24 -41.18 4.58 45.24
N PRO A 25 -41.07 4.84 43.93
CA PRO A 25 -40.66 6.15 43.43
C PRO A 25 -41.70 7.22 43.72
N HIS A 26 -41.23 8.45 43.94
CA HIS A 26 -42.11 9.62 44.00
C HIS A 26 -42.82 9.84 42.66
N GLY A 27 -44.04 10.39 42.69
CA GLY A 27 -44.85 10.61 41.48
C GLY A 27 -45.23 9.31 40.77
N SER A 28 -45.41 8.21 41.53
CA SER A 28 -45.94 6.99 40.95
C SER A 28 -47.40 7.23 40.54
N LYS A 29 -47.77 6.79 39.32
CA LYS A 29 -49.14 6.90 38.82
C LYS A 29 -50.18 6.31 39.77
N LEU A 30 -49.79 5.25 40.49
CA LEU A 30 -50.64 4.59 41.48
C LEU A 30 -50.95 5.52 42.66
N LEU A 31 -49.96 6.25 43.19
CA LEU A 31 -50.19 7.25 44.23
C LEU A 31 -51.00 8.43 43.67
N ASP A 32 -50.67 8.91 42.48
CA ASP A 32 -51.38 10.03 41.86
C ASP A 32 -52.87 9.69 41.63
N GLU A 33 -53.17 8.47 41.17
CA GLU A 33 -54.53 7.95 41.03
C GLU A 33 -55.20 7.76 42.39
N ALA A 34 -54.49 7.24 43.40
CA ALA A 34 -55.03 7.08 44.75
C ALA A 34 -55.40 8.42 45.40
N PHE A 35 -54.56 9.45 45.27
CA PHE A 35 -54.87 10.79 45.79
C PHE A 35 -55.99 11.46 44.98
N ARG A 36 -56.02 11.28 43.66
CA ARG A 36 -57.10 11.83 42.81
C ARG A 36 -58.45 11.19 43.11
N THR A 37 -58.50 9.87 43.27
CA THR A 37 -59.75 9.12 43.52
C THR A 37 -60.14 9.05 44.99
N GLY A 38 -59.19 9.22 45.92
CA GLY A 38 -59.43 9.31 47.36
C GLY A 38 -59.91 10.68 47.83
N GLY A 39 -59.65 11.75 47.06
CA GLY A 39 -60.23 13.09 47.30
C GLY A 39 -61.68 13.23 46.85
N GLU A 40 -62.17 12.33 46.00
CA GLU A 40 -63.55 12.28 45.52
C GLU A 40 -64.37 11.33 46.42
N GLY A 41 -64.73 11.81 47.62
CA GLY A 41 -65.84 11.21 48.36
C GLY A 41 -67.09 11.24 47.48
N GLY A 42 -67.69 10.06 47.25
CA GLY A 42 -68.97 9.92 46.53
C GLY A 42 -70.11 10.74 47.15
N PRO A 43 -71.28 10.79 46.49
CA PRO A 43 -72.40 11.63 46.89
C PRO A 43 -72.96 11.17 48.24
N GLY A 44 -72.45 11.75 49.31
CA GLY A 44 -72.99 11.64 50.67
C GLY A 44 -74.00 12.76 50.90
N ASP A 45 -75.22 12.37 51.21
CA ASP A 45 -76.36 13.24 51.51
C ASP A 45 -76.00 14.49 52.32
N GLY A 46 -76.28 15.64 51.68
CA GLY A 46 -76.60 17.01 52.11
C GLY A 46 -76.46 17.54 53.56
N ASN A 47 -76.05 16.80 54.58
CA ASN A 47 -76.15 17.23 55.98
C ASN A 47 -74.93 16.91 56.86
N SER A 48 -73.72 16.90 56.27
CA SER A 48 -72.48 16.83 57.05
C SER A 48 -71.52 17.93 56.61
N GLN A 49 -71.24 18.91 57.48
CA GLN A 49 -70.03 19.73 57.45
C GLN A 49 -68.81 18.84 57.78
N GLY A 50 -68.59 17.78 56.99
CA GLY A 50 -67.53 16.80 57.15
C GLY A 50 -66.53 16.97 56.02
N GLN A 51 -65.29 17.32 56.38
CA GLN A 51 -64.14 17.37 55.48
C GLN A 51 -64.07 16.09 54.65
N ALA A 52 -63.90 16.23 53.33
CA ALA A 52 -63.52 15.10 52.47
C ALA A 52 -62.29 14.43 53.09
N GLN A 53 -62.40 13.18 53.52
CA GLN A 53 -61.29 12.40 54.09
C GLN A 53 -60.31 12.03 52.98
N GLY A 54 -59.54 13.02 52.51
CA GLY A 54 -58.40 12.79 51.64
C GLY A 54 -57.31 12.02 52.40
N PHE A 55 -56.62 11.12 51.71
CA PHE A 55 -55.47 10.43 52.27
C PHE A 55 -54.39 11.43 52.69
N GLU A 56 -53.80 11.24 53.87
CA GLU A 56 -52.69 12.05 54.38
C GLU A 56 -51.39 11.25 54.36
N ILE A 57 -50.30 11.89 53.94
CA ILE A 57 -48.96 11.30 54.01
C ILE A 57 -48.37 11.61 55.39
N VAL A 58 -48.09 10.57 56.17
CA VAL A 58 -47.52 10.70 57.52
C VAL A 58 -45.99 10.82 57.45
N PRO A 59 -45.36 11.85 58.05
CA PRO A 59 -43.91 11.98 58.12
C PRO A 59 -43.26 10.92 59.00
N ILE A 60 -42.06 10.48 58.62
CA ILE A 60 -41.17 9.74 59.53
C ILE A 60 -40.37 10.77 60.32
N SER A 61 -40.41 10.68 61.66
CA SER A 61 -39.73 11.66 62.51
C SER A 61 -38.22 11.71 62.23
N PRO A 62 -37.56 12.89 62.31
CA PRO A 62 -36.11 12.99 62.09
C PRO A 62 -35.28 12.08 63.00
N ALA A 63 -35.73 11.85 64.24
CA ALA A 63 -35.08 10.93 65.16
C ALA A 63 -35.10 9.47 64.64
N GLN A 64 -36.24 9.02 64.09
CA GLN A 64 -36.36 7.70 63.47
C GLN A 64 -35.54 7.62 62.18
N VAL A 65 -35.57 8.67 61.34
CA VAL A 65 -34.74 8.75 60.13
C VAL A 65 -33.26 8.58 60.48
N ASN A 66 -32.77 9.32 61.48
CA ASN A 66 -31.40 9.22 61.97
C ASN A 66 -31.09 7.82 62.55
N PHE A 67 -32.03 7.21 63.27
CA PHE A 67 -31.86 5.87 63.81
C PHE A 67 -31.70 4.82 62.71
N TYR A 68 -32.56 4.82 61.69
CA TYR A 68 -32.50 3.84 60.61
C TYR A 68 -31.29 4.04 59.70
N THR A 69 -30.95 5.29 59.39
CA THR A 69 -29.78 5.62 58.56
C THR A 69 -28.45 5.34 59.25
N SER A 70 -28.38 5.48 60.58
CA SER A 70 -27.17 5.12 61.35
C SER A 70 -27.02 3.61 61.58
N ARG A 71 -28.14 2.90 61.78
CA ARG A 71 -28.14 1.45 62.05
C ARG A 71 -27.92 0.62 60.78
N SER A 72 -28.51 1.03 59.67
CA SER A 72 -28.47 0.29 58.39
C SER A 72 -28.26 1.26 57.22
N PRO A 73 -27.08 1.92 57.16
CA PRO A 73 -26.76 2.93 56.13
C PRO A 73 -26.76 2.37 54.70
N GLU A 74 -26.57 1.06 54.56
CA GLU A 74 -26.61 0.34 53.28
C GLU A 74 -28.02 0.12 52.74
N SER A 75 -29.03 0.16 53.60
CA SER A 75 -30.44 -0.09 53.24
C SER A 75 -31.25 1.20 53.17
N TYR A 76 -30.95 2.17 54.04
CA TYR A 76 -31.74 3.38 54.21
C TYR A 76 -30.94 4.66 54.08
N GLN A 77 -31.49 5.64 53.37
CA GLN A 77 -30.97 7.01 53.26
C GLN A 77 -32.06 8.01 53.65
N ALA A 78 -31.67 9.11 54.29
CA ALA A 78 -32.57 10.20 54.57
C ALA A 78 -33.08 10.80 53.26
N ALA A 79 -34.39 11.04 53.16
CA ALA A 79 -35.02 11.62 51.99
C ALA A 79 -36.15 12.56 52.37
N VAL A 80 -36.63 13.31 51.38
CA VAL A 80 -37.73 14.26 51.53
C VAL A 80 -38.71 14.04 50.37
N ILE A 81 -39.98 13.89 50.70
CA ILE A 81 -41.07 13.93 49.71
C ILE A 81 -41.39 15.41 49.48
N PRO A 82 -41.17 15.96 48.28
CA PRO A 82 -41.41 17.37 48.01
C PRO A 82 -42.89 17.72 48.08
N ALA A 83 -43.19 18.95 48.49
CA ALA A 83 -44.53 19.51 48.40
C ALA A 83 -45.09 19.45 46.98
N GLY A 84 -46.36 19.12 46.84
CA GLY A 84 -47.09 19.13 45.57
C GLY A 84 -46.67 18.06 44.54
N ILE A 85 -45.92 17.04 44.95
CA ILE A 85 -45.40 16.00 44.04
C ILE A 85 -46.50 15.14 43.40
N HIS A 86 -47.64 14.96 44.07
CA HIS A 86 -48.77 14.15 43.56
C HIS A 86 -49.89 14.99 42.97
N GLN A 87 -50.10 16.20 43.49
CA GLN A 87 -51.06 17.17 42.99
C GLN A 87 -50.53 18.57 43.29
N ALA A 88 -50.57 19.47 42.32
CA ALA A 88 -50.03 20.83 42.50
C ALA A 88 -51.02 21.78 43.18
N ILE A 89 -52.33 21.59 42.97
CA ILE A 89 -53.38 22.49 43.47
C ILE A 89 -54.61 21.68 43.92
N PRO A 90 -54.99 21.70 45.22
CA PRO A 90 -54.11 22.08 46.33
C PRO A 90 -52.86 21.16 46.37
N PRO A 91 -51.70 21.64 46.86
CA PRO A 91 -50.48 20.85 46.86
C PRO A 91 -50.61 19.63 47.79
N ILE A 92 -50.36 18.43 47.26
CA ILE A 92 -50.30 17.17 48.03
C ILE A 92 -48.90 16.56 47.86
N PRO A 93 -48.11 16.44 48.95
CA PRO A 93 -48.34 17.01 50.28
C PRO A 93 -48.23 18.55 50.29
N PRO A 94 -48.76 19.25 51.32
CA PRO A 94 -48.75 20.72 51.37
C PRO A 94 -47.35 21.31 51.65
N GLN A 95 -46.46 20.52 52.24
CA GLN A 95 -45.09 20.88 52.56
C GLN A 95 -44.17 19.68 52.39
N ASP A 96 -42.87 19.92 52.41
CA ASP A 96 -41.85 18.87 52.33
C ASP A 96 -41.94 17.93 53.55
N ILE A 97 -42.01 16.61 53.29
CA ILE A 97 -42.17 15.58 54.33
C ILE A 97 -40.87 14.79 54.48
N PRO A 98 -40.24 14.77 55.66
CA PRO A 98 -39.06 13.94 55.91
C PRO A 98 -39.45 12.46 55.91
N THR A 99 -38.63 11.64 55.25
CA THR A 99 -38.85 10.20 55.12
C THR A 99 -37.54 9.44 54.91
N LEU A 100 -37.65 8.14 54.66
CA LEU A 100 -36.56 7.26 54.27
C LEU A 100 -36.68 6.91 52.79
N SER A 101 -35.53 6.76 52.14
CA SER A 101 -35.42 6.16 50.81
C SER A 101 -34.53 4.95 50.88
N THR A 102 -34.76 4.03 49.94
CA THR A 102 -33.91 2.86 49.72
C THR A 102 -33.55 2.77 48.24
N ALA A 103 -32.38 2.19 47.94
CA ALA A 103 -31.91 2.09 46.57
C ALA A 103 -32.62 0.93 45.85
N THR A 104 -33.18 1.21 44.67
CA THR A 104 -33.64 0.16 43.76
C THR A 104 -32.45 -0.34 42.94
N ALA A 105 -32.09 -1.62 43.11
CA ALA A 105 -30.94 -2.22 42.45
C ALA A 105 -31.36 -3.30 41.43
N LEU A 106 -30.70 -3.30 40.27
CA LEU A 106 -30.71 -4.46 39.37
C LEU A 106 -29.66 -5.45 39.86
N VAL A 107 -30.11 -6.58 40.39
CA VAL A 107 -29.25 -7.59 41.02
C VAL A 107 -28.92 -8.73 40.05
N THR A 108 -27.74 -9.31 40.23
CA THR A 108 -27.26 -10.45 39.45
C THR A 108 -26.49 -11.43 40.33
N ARG A 109 -26.32 -12.67 39.86
CA ARG A 109 -25.52 -13.68 40.57
C ARG A 109 -24.02 -13.33 40.50
N PRO A 110 -23.23 -13.61 41.54
CA PRO A 110 -21.80 -13.28 41.55
C PRO A 110 -20.96 -14.05 40.51
N GLU A 111 -21.47 -15.19 40.03
CA GLU A 111 -20.79 -16.06 39.05
C GLU A 111 -20.91 -15.55 37.61
N GLN A 112 -21.69 -14.50 37.37
CA GLN A 112 -21.91 -13.99 36.01
C GLN A 112 -20.63 -13.40 35.41
N SER A 113 -20.48 -13.55 34.10
CA SER A 113 -19.28 -13.06 33.40
C SER A 113 -19.07 -11.57 33.62
N LYS A 114 -17.86 -11.21 34.11
CA LYS A 114 -17.43 -9.83 34.30
C LYS A 114 -17.64 -8.97 33.06
N GLN A 115 -17.31 -9.51 31.88
CA GLN A 115 -17.43 -8.80 30.60
C GLN A 115 -18.90 -8.54 30.24
N THR A 116 -19.76 -9.54 30.41
CA THR A 116 -21.20 -9.41 30.11
C THR A 116 -21.85 -8.38 31.02
N ILE A 117 -21.57 -8.44 32.33
CA ILE A 117 -22.11 -7.46 33.28
C ILE A 117 -21.57 -6.06 32.98
N ALA A 118 -20.28 -5.92 32.66
CA ALA A 118 -19.73 -4.61 32.31
C ALA A 118 -20.41 -4.01 31.07
N LEU A 119 -20.63 -4.82 30.03
CA LEU A 119 -21.31 -4.38 28.81
C LEU A 119 -22.77 -4.00 29.08
N LEU A 120 -23.47 -4.80 29.90
CA LEU A 120 -24.84 -4.51 30.31
C LEU A 120 -24.91 -3.19 31.08
N THR A 121 -24.08 -3.03 32.12
CA THR A 121 -24.01 -1.79 32.91
C THR A 121 -23.70 -0.58 32.03
N TRP A 122 -22.73 -0.70 31.11
CA TRP A 122 -22.42 0.38 30.17
C TRP A 122 -23.60 0.71 29.23
N SER A 123 -24.31 -0.30 28.73
CA SER A 123 -25.47 -0.10 27.86
C SER A 123 -26.62 0.65 28.58
N ILE A 124 -26.82 0.36 29.87
CA ILE A 124 -27.80 1.06 30.70
C ILE A 124 -27.34 2.50 30.95
N LEU A 125 -26.07 2.70 31.34
CA LEU A 125 -25.51 4.03 31.61
C LEU A 125 -25.56 4.94 30.38
N THR A 126 -25.24 4.43 29.20
CA THR A 126 -25.26 5.21 27.95
C THR A 126 -26.67 5.61 27.51
N GLN A 127 -27.69 4.86 27.95
CA GLN A 127 -29.09 5.15 27.67
C GLN A 127 -29.82 5.76 28.87
N ALA A 128 -29.10 6.16 29.93
CA ALA A 128 -29.71 6.52 31.20
C ALA A 128 -30.76 7.64 31.11
N GLN A 129 -30.55 8.61 30.21
CA GLN A 129 -31.50 9.69 29.96
C GLN A 129 -32.88 9.19 29.47
N ARG A 130 -32.95 8.02 28.84
CA ARG A 130 -34.24 7.42 28.43
C ARG A 130 -35.10 7.00 29.62
N TYR A 131 -34.49 6.81 30.79
CA TYR A 131 -35.20 6.47 32.02
C TYR A 131 -35.62 7.70 32.84
N ALA A 132 -35.39 8.92 32.31
CA ALA A 132 -35.84 10.17 32.93
C ALA A 132 -37.34 10.21 33.31
N PRO A 133 -38.28 9.59 32.54
CA PRO A 133 -39.69 9.54 32.96
C PRO A 133 -39.92 8.79 34.27
N PHE A 134 -39.03 7.87 34.64
CA PHE A 134 -39.12 7.09 35.89
C PHE A 134 -38.24 7.68 37.00
N TYR A 135 -37.13 8.32 36.64
CA TYR A 135 -36.18 8.94 37.56
C TYR A 135 -35.79 10.32 37.03
N SER A 136 -36.56 11.35 37.41
CA SER A 136 -36.42 12.72 36.88
C SER A 136 -35.00 13.30 37.01
N LYS A 137 -34.25 12.93 38.07
CA LYS A 137 -32.85 13.33 38.28
C LYS A 137 -31.91 12.89 37.14
N LEU A 138 -32.24 11.82 36.42
CA LEU A 138 -31.45 11.34 35.28
C LEU A 138 -31.54 12.23 34.02
N ALA A 139 -32.51 13.16 33.97
CA ALA A 139 -32.65 14.05 32.82
C ALA A 139 -31.50 15.07 32.71
N GLN A 140 -30.98 15.53 33.86
CA GLN A 140 -30.02 16.64 33.94
C GLN A 140 -28.75 16.31 34.74
N GLY A 141 -28.75 15.25 35.54
CA GLY A 141 -27.58 14.87 36.35
C GLY A 141 -26.63 13.89 35.64
N ASP A 142 -25.47 13.66 36.26
CA ASP A 142 -24.53 12.62 35.83
C ASP A 142 -25.11 11.23 36.12
N PRO A 143 -25.42 10.42 35.09
CA PRO A 143 -25.98 9.08 35.30
C PRO A 143 -25.09 8.17 36.11
N ARG A 144 -23.76 8.33 36.04
CA ARG A 144 -22.83 7.45 36.74
C ARG A 144 -22.90 7.67 38.24
N ALA A 145 -22.84 8.92 38.67
CA ALA A 145 -22.98 9.28 40.08
C ALA A 145 -24.37 8.91 40.62
N LEU A 146 -25.44 9.26 39.87
CA LEU A 146 -26.81 9.03 40.32
C LEU A 146 -27.19 7.54 40.40
N MET A 147 -26.75 6.72 39.45
CA MET A 147 -27.08 5.29 39.43
C MET A 147 -26.19 4.44 40.34
N SER A 148 -25.00 4.93 40.72
CA SER A 148 -24.13 4.26 41.69
C SER A 148 -24.44 4.66 43.14
N GLN A 149 -25.19 5.74 43.34
CA GLN A 149 -25.56 6.23 44.66
C GLN A 149 -26.36 5.18 45.45
N GLY A 150 -25.86 4.82 46.63
CA GLY A 150 -26.51 3.84 47.51
C GLY A 150 -26.22 2.38 47.18
N LEU A 151 -25.43 2.09 46.13
CA LEU A 151 -25.03 0.72 45.81
C LEU A 151 -23.70 0.39 46.50
N MET A 152 -23.75 -0.34 47.61
CA MET A 152 -22.55 -0.75 48.35
C MET A 152 -21.87 -1.98 47.73
N TYR A 153 -22.66 -2.96 47.27
CA TYR A 153 -22.16 -4.22 46.71
C TYR A 153 -22.39 -4.27 45.21
N MET A 154 -21.39 -3.84 44.45
CA MET A 154 -21.42 -3.86 42.99
C MET A 154 -20.61 -5.01 42.42
N HIS A 155 -21.16 -5.68 41.40
CA HIS A 155 -20.44 -6.70 40.65
C HIS A 155 -19.15 -6.11 40.03
N PRO A 156 -18.00 -6.83 39.99
CA PRO A 156 -16.72 -6.30 39.48
C PRO A 156 -16.78 -5.84 38.01
N GLY A 157 -17.74 -6.35 37.24
CA GLY A 157 -18.02 -5.84 35.88
C GLY A 157 -18.72 -4.48 35.89
N ALA A 158 -19.66 -4.29 36.81
CA ALA A 158 -20.37 -3.03 36.97
C ALA A 158 -19.45 -1.93 37.52
N THR A 159 -18.60 -2.26 38.51
CA THR A 159 -17.60 -1.30 39.04
C THR A 159 -16.65 -0.81 37.95
N GLN A 160 -16.22 -1.70 37.05
CA GLN A 160 -15.42 -1.34 35.88
C GLN A 160 -16.18 -0.38 34.95
N ALA A 161 -17.46 -0.64 34.67
CA ALA A 161 -18.27 0.22 33.80
C ALA A 161 -18.53 1.61 34.42
N PHE A 162 -18.81 1.69 35.73
CA PHE A 162 -18.98 2.96 36.44
C PHE A 162 -17.68 3.78 36.49
N GLY A 163 -16.53 3.14 36.73
CA GLY A 163 -15.24 3.82 36.83
C GLY A 163 -14.61 4.17 35.47
N SER A 164 -14.50 3.19 34.56
CA SER A 164 -13.75 3.32 33.30
C SER A 164 -14.61 3.58 32.06
N GLY A 165 -15.95 3.46 32.14
CA GLY A 165 -16.85 3.68 31.02
C GLY A 165 -17.01 2.45 30.12
N ASP A 166 -16.81 2.60 28.81
CA ASP A 166 -16.96 1.50 27.84
C ASP A 166 -15.97 0.37 28.15
N PRO A 167 -16.45 -0.85 28.48
CA PRO A 167 -15.58 -1.98 28.81
C PRO A 167 -14.88 -2.59 27.60
N ARG A 168 -15.21 -2.15 26.38
CA ARG A 168 -14.47 -2.56 25.17
C ARG A 168 -13.04 -2.03 25.27
N SER A 169 -12.06 -2.93 25.12
CA SER A 169 -10.63 -2.64 25.26
C SER A 169 -10.24 -1.34 24.54
N ALA A 170 -9.51 -0.44 25.23
CA ALA A 170 -9.09 0.87 24.72
C ALA A 170 -8.39 0.82 23.34
N TRP A 171 -7.74 -0.29 23.01
CA TRP A 171 -7.15 -0.51 21.68
C TRP A 171 -8.19 -0.61 20.56
N LEU A 172 -9.32 -1.30 20.80
CA LEU A 172 -10.42 -1.36 19.84
C LEU A 172 -11.05 0.02 19.62
N ARG A 173 -11.12 0.83 20.68
CA ARG A 173 -11.55 2.24 20.61
C ARG A 173 -10.58 3.06 19.77
N TYR A 174 -9.28 2.94 20.01
CA TYR A 174 -8.26 3.63 19.24
C TYR A 174 -8.30 3.24 17.74
N VAL A 175 -8.47 1.96 17.41
CA VAL A 175 -8.52 1.50 16.01
C VAL A 175 -9.82 1.91 15.32
N ARG A 176 -10.97 1.86 16.01
CA ARG A 176 -12.27 2.22 15.43
C ARG A 176 -12.44 3.73 15.26
N ASP A 177 -11.95 4.51 16.21
CA ASP A 177 -12.13 5.97 16.20
C ASP A 177 -11.07 6.67 15.33
N ASN A 178 -9.88 6.07 15.14
CA ASN A 178 -8.85 6.63 14.27
C ASN A 178 -9.00 6.21 12.81
N LYS A 179 -9.90 6.92 12.10
CA LYS A 179 -10.00 6.91 10.63
C LYS A 179 -8.64 7.01 9.89
N PRO A 180 -7.66 7.87 10.26
CA PRO A 180 -6.39 7.95 9.52
C PRO A 180 -5.57 6.65 9.59
N LEU A 181 -5.68 5.90 10.67
CA LEU A 181 -4.95 4.64 10.85
C LEU A 181 -5.54 3.53 9.98
N GLN A 182 -6.86 3.50 9.84
CA GLN A 182 -7.56 2.62 8.91
C GLN A 182 -7.19 2.95 7.46
N THR A 183 -7.16 4.23 7.09
CA THR A 183 -6.74 4.67 5.76
C THR A 183 -5.29 4.31 5.48
N ALA A 184 -4.38 4.51 6.43
CA ALA A 184 -2.97 4.14 6.28
C ALA A 184 -2.81 2.62 6.08
N PHE A 185 -3.56 1.79 6.82
CA PHE A 185 -3.52 0.34 6.65
C PHE A 185 -4.05 -0.11 5.29
N ILE A 186 -5.17 0.47 4.84
CA ILE A 186 -5.74 0.20 3.50
C ILE A 186 -4.77 0.67 2.40
N MET A 187 -4.15 1.84 2.57
CA MET A 187 -3.17 2.37 1.64
C MET A 187 -1.93 1.46 1.55
N LEU A 188 -1.41 1.01 2.69
CA LEU A 188 -0.23 0.15 2.74
C LEU A 188 -0.50 -1.22 2.11
N THR A 189 -1.66 -1.82 2.39
CA THR A 189 -2.02 -3.13 1.83
C THR A 189 -2.30 -3.06 0.32
N SER A 190 -3.00 -2.02 -0.13
CA SER A 190 -3.28 -1.80 -1.56
C SER A 190 -2.02 -1.46 -2.38
N THR A 191 -1.17 -0.56 -1.89
CA THR A 191 0.09 -0.21 -2.58
C THR A 191 1.04 -1.40 -2.64
N THR A 192 1.14 -2.20 -1.58
CA THR A 192 1.98 -3.41 -1.55
C THR A 192 1.51 -4.47 -2.53
N THR A 193 0.19 -4.71 -2.61
CA THR A 193 -0.37 -5.71 -3.54
C THR A 193 -0.19 -5.28 -4.99
N VAL A 194 -0.48 -4.02 -5.32
CA VAL A 194 -0.25 -3.48 -6.68
C VAL A 194 1.23 -3.54 -7.05
N GLY A 195 2.12 -3.13 -6.15
CA GLY A 195 3.57 -3.20 -6.38
C GLY A 195 4.07 -4.63 -6.62
N TYR A 196 3.57 -5.61 -5.85
CA TYR A 196 3.93 -7.01 -6.02
C TYR A 196 3.46 -7.56 -7.39
N VAL A 197 2.24 -7.23 -7.81
CA VAL A 197 1.70 -7.65 -9.11
C VAL A 197 2.51 -7.04 -10.26
N LEU A 198 2.77 -5.73 -10.22
CA LEU A 198 3.58 -5.05 -11.22
C LEU A 198 5.00 -5.64 -11.32
N ARG A 199 5.64 -5.90 -10.17
CA ARG A 199 6.96 -6.53 -10.13
C ARG A 199 6.94 -7.94 -10.72
N ARG A 200 5.89 -8.72 -10.46
CA ARG A 200 5.72 -10.07 -11.02
C ARG A 200 5.50 -10.03 -12.53
N MET A 201 4.73 -9.08 -13.04
CA MET A 201 4.51 -8.89 -14.47
C MET A 201 5.80 -8.49 -15.19
N ARG A 202 6.55 -7.50 -14.67
CA ARG A 202 7.84 -7.08 -15.23
C ARG A 202 8.84 -8.24 -15.32
N ARG A 203 8.94 -9.06 -14.26
CA ARG A 203 9.80 -10.27 -14.26
C ARG A 203 9.40 -11.29 -15.33
N ARG A 204 8.09 -11.48 -15.58
CA ARG A 204 7.61 -12.40 -16.63
C ARG A 204 7.95 -11.90 -18.02
N LYS A 205 7.66 -10.61 -18.30
CA LYS A 205 8.00 -9.98 -19.59
C LYS A 205 9.51 -10.10 -19.87
N GLY A 206 10.34 -9.81 -18.87
CA GLY A 206 11.80 -9.93 -18.99
C GLY A 206 12.29 -11.31 -19.37
N LYS A 207 11.75 -12.38 -18.75
CA LYS A 207 12.13 -13.76 -19.09
C LYS A 207 11.81 -14.12 -20.54
N VAL A 208 10.67 -13.68 -21.06
CA VAL A 208 10.26 -13.93 -22.45
C VAL A 208 11.21 -13.23 -23.42
N VAL A 209 11.57 -11.96 -23.15
CA VAL A 209 12.51 -11.21 -23.98
C VAL A 209 13.89 -11.86 -23.99
N ILE A 210 14.43 -12.25 -22.83
CA ILE A 210 15.73 -12.93 -22.72
C ILE A 210 15.74 -14.24 -23.51
N GLN A 211 14.67 -15.04 -23.42
CA GLN A 211 14.56 -16.29 -24.17
C GLN A 211 14.48 -16.06 -25.68
N GLY A 212 13.74 -15.03 -26.13
CA GLY A 212 13.65 -14.67 -27.54
C GLY A 212 15.01 -14.27 -28.12
N VAL A 213 15.70 -13.34 -27.45
CA VAL A 213 17.03 -12.89 -27.89
C VAL A 213 18.05 -14.02 -27.86
N ARG A 214 18.02 -14.90 -26.86
CA ARG A 214 18.92 -16.07 -26.80
C ARG A 214 18.74 -16.99 -28.01
N LYS A 215 17.51 -17.20 -28.49
CA LYS A 215 17.25 -18.01 -29.69
C LYS A 215 17.83 -17.34 -30.94
N VAL A 216 17.59 -16.04 -31.12
CA VAL A 216 18.10 -15.28 -32.26
C VAL A 216 19.63 -15.23 -32.27
N VAL A 217 20.26 -15.04 -31.10
CA VAL A 217 21.73 -15.09 -30.95
C VAL A 217 22.30 -16.47 -31.30
N LEU A 218 21.62 -17.56 -30.91
CA LEU A 218 22.04 -18.91 -31.28
C LEU A 218 21.91 -19.18 -32.79
N GLU A 219 20.84 -18.70 -33.41
CA GLU A 219 20.60 -18.80 -34.85
C GLU A 219 21.65 -18.01 -35.64
N LEU A 220 21.90 -16.75 -35.26
CA LEU A 220 22.96 -15.91 -35.84
C LEU A 220 24.35 -16.54 -35.69
N ARG A 221 24.62 -17.16 -34.54
CA ARG A 221 25.89 -17.85 -34.31
C ARG A 221 26.07 -19.05 -35.24
N SER A 222 24.99 -19.75 -35.58
CA SER A 222 25.06 -20.88 -36.52
C SER A 222 25.31 -20.43 -37.97
N GLN A 223 24.86 -19.23 -38.34
CA GLN A 223 25.01 -18.65 -39.69
C GLN A 223 26.32 -17.85 -39.87
N LEU A 224 27.10 -17.69 -38.80
CA LEU A 224 28.34 -16.90 -38.78
C LEU A 224 29.38 -17.41 -39.79
N ALA A 225 29.40 -18.72 -40.08
CA ALA A 225 30.34 -19.33 -41.00
C ALA A 225 30.02 -19.08 -42.48
N GLU A 226 28.75 -18.83 -42.83
CA GLU A 226 28.28 -18.73 -44.21
C GLU A 226 28.21 -17.28 -44.72
N ALA A 227 27.87 -16.32 -43.86
CA ALA A 227 27.72 -14.91 -44.26
C ALA A 227 28.00 -13.91 -43.10
N PRO A 228 29.27 -13.65 -42.76
CA PRO A 228 29.63 -12.80 -41.62
C PRO A 228 29.14 -11.34 -41.77
N ASP A 229 29.10 -10.82 -42.99
CA ASP A 229 28.63 -9.45 -43.28
C ASP A 229 27.12 -9.27 -43.03
N ARG A 230 26.32 -10.32 -43.26
CA ARG A 230 24.88 -10.30 -42.99
C ARG A 230 24.60 -10.39 -41.49
N VAL A 231 25.31 -11.30 -40.82
CA VAL A 231 25.20 -11.48 -39.36
C VAL A 231 25.62 -10.21 -38.62
N ALA A 232 26.66 -9.49 -39.05
CA ALA A 232 27.06 -8.22 -38.44
C ALA A 232 25.96 -7.14 -38.51
N ARG A 233 25.22 -7.05 -39.63
CA ARG A 233 24.11 -6.10 -39.78
C ARG A 233 22.92 -6.47 -38.91
N GLU A 234 22.59 -7.75 -38.84
CA GLU A 234 21.47 -8.26 -38.02
C GLU A 234 21.74 -8.11 -36.51
N VAL A 235 22.99 -8.23 -36.09
CA VAL A 235 23.42 -7.95 -34.71
C VAL A 235 23.26 -6.46 -34.38
N ALA A 236 23.65 -5.56 -35.29
CA ALA A 236 23.49 -4.13 -35.11
C ALA A 236 22.00 -3.71 -35.01
N THR A 237 21.13 -4.31 -35.84
CA THR A 237 19.68 -4.03 -35.78
C THR A 237 19.05 -4.58 -34.50
N LEU A 238 19.45 -5.78 -34.03
CA LEU A 238 19.01 -6.33 -32.74
C LEU A 238 19.38 -5.43 -31.57
N ARG A 239 20.60 -4.89 -31.55
CA ARG A 239 21.07 -3.96 -30.52
C ARG A 239 20.28 -2.65 -30.54
N GLN A 240 20.02 -2.11 -31.73
CA GLN A 240 19.21 -0.91 -31.90
C GLN A 240 17.76 -1.14 -31.43
N GLN A 241 17.15 -2.27 -31.78
CA GLN A 241 15.80 -2.63 -31.32
C GLN A 241 15.72 -2.77 -29.79
N GLN A 242 16.76 -3.35 -29.16
CA GLN A 242 16.81 -3.47 -27.70
C GLN A 242 16.97 -2.13 -27.00
N ARG A 243 17.75 -1.21 -27.59
CA ARG A 243 17.88 0.16 -27.08
C ARG A 243 16.56 0.93 -27.18
N LEU A 244 15.81 0.76 -28.26
CA LEU A 244 14.47 1.37 -28.40
C LEU A 244 13.50 0.84 -27.34
N ARG A 245 13.48 -0.48 -27.12
CA ARG A 245 12.63 -1.10 -26.08
C ARG A 245 13.01 -0.71 -24.64
N LEU A 246 14.26 -0.32 -24.41
CA LEU A 246 14.68 0.27 -23.12
C LEU A 246 14.12 1.69 -22.96
N ILE A 247 14.17 2.50 -24.03
CA ILE A 247 13.65 3.88 -24.02
C ILE A 247 12.12 3.87 -23.80
N ASP A 248 11.42 2.89 -24.38
CA ASP A 248 9.97 2.72 -24.23
C ASP A 248 9.53 2.09 -22.88
N ASP A 249 10.45 1.91 -21.91
CA ASP A 249 10.24 1.26 -20.59
C ASP A 249 9.65 -0.17 -20.68
N GLU A 250 9.75 -0.83 -21.84
CA GLU A 250 9.27 -2.21 -22.00
C GLU A 250 10.21 -3.23 -21.32
N ILE A 251 11.49 -2.86 -21.17
CA ILE A 251 12.56 -3.67 -20.60
C ILE A 251 13.26 -2.89 -19.50
N SER A 252 13.47 -3.50 -18.33
CA SER A 252 14.24 -2.86 -17.24
C SER A 252 15.74 -2.85 -17.52
N LEU A 253 16.46 -1.90 -16.95
CA LEU A 253 17.92 -1.75 -17.09
C LEU A 253 18.69 -3.07 -16.82
N ASP A 254 18.33 -3.80 -15.76
CA ASP A 254 18.95 -5.09 -15.42
C ASP A 254 18.84 -6.13 -16.55
N ILE A 255 17.71 -6.14 -17.27
CA ILE A 255 17.46 -7.07 -18.37
C ILE A 255 18.26 -6.61 -19.59
N TYR A 256 18.31 -5.31 -19.85
CA TYR A 256 19.10 -4.74 -20.94
C TYR A 256 20.59 -5.09 -20.79
N GLU A 257 21.17 -4.93 -19.59
CA GLU A 257 22.56 -5.34 -19.33
C GLU A 257 22.79 -6.84 -19.57
N GLN A 258 21.81 -7.67 -19.20
CA GLN A 258 21.90 -9.10 -19.44
C GLN A 258 21.83 -9.47 -20.93
N LEU A 259 21.03 -8.73 -21.71
CA LEU A 259 20.96 -8.88 -23.17
C LEU A 259 22.26 -8.43 -23.84
N GLU A 260 22.80 -7.29 -23.43
CA GLU A 260 24.05 -6.74 -23.95
C GLU A 260 25.21 -7.73 -23.75
N ARG A 261 25.33 -8.31 -22.54
CA ARG A 261 26.33 -9.36 -22.25
C ARG A 261 26.24 -10.59 -23.15
N MET A 262 25.07 -10.90 -23.71
CA MET A 262 24.91 -12.01 -24.65
C MET A 262 25.28 -11.63 -26.09
N ILE A 263 25.15 -10.35 -26.46
CA ILE A 263 25.34 -9.87 -27.84
C ILE A 263 26.78 -9.41 -28.07
N SER A 264 27.41 -8.75 -27.10
CA SER A 264 28.80 -8.27 -27.18
C SER A 264 29.80 -9.34 -27.67
N PRO A 265 29.83 -10.58 -27.15
CA PRO A 265 30.81 -11.57 -27.62
C PRO A 265 30.55 -12.02 -29.07
N LEU A 266 29.31 -11.96 -29.55
CA LEU A 266 28.98 -12.30 -30.92
C LEU A 266 29.39 -11.17 -31.88
N GLU A 267 29.19 -9.91 -31.47
CA GLU A 267 29.67 -8.73 -32.20
C GLU A 267 31.20 -8.73 -32.35
N GLU A 268 31.93 -9.05 -31.27
CA GLU A 268 33.39 -9.21 -31.29
C GLU A 268 33.84 -10.34 -32.23
N GLN A 269 33.16 -11.48 -32.21
CA GLN A 269 33.45 -12.60 -33.12
C GLN A 269 33.16 -12.26 -34.58
N CYS A 270 32.08 -11.54 -34.88
CA CYS A 270 31.79 -11.04 -36.22
C CYS A 270 32.85 -10.08 -36.72
N ARG A 271 33.26 -9.09 -35.89
CA ARG A 271 34.29 -8.11 -36.26
C ARG A 271 35.62 -8.80 -36.58
N ALA A 272 36.06 -9.72 -35.72
CA ALA A 272 37.30 -10.47 -35.95
C ALA A 272 37.25 -11.29 -37.26
N MET A 273 36.12 -11.92 -37.58
CA MET A 273 35.98 -12.71 -38.81
C MET A 273 35.95 -11.83 -40.06
N VAL A 274 35.25 -10.69 -40.02
CA VAL A 274 35.25 -9.72 -41.13
C VAL A 274 36.65 -9.14 -41.33
N ASP A 275 37.34 -8.76 -40.27
CA ASP A 275 38.69 -8.20 -40.36
C ASP A 275 39.70 -9.24 -40.90
N ASN A 276 39.58 -10.52 -40.49
CA ASN A 276 40.37 -11.60 -41.06
C ASN A 276 40.08 -11.82 -42.55
N GLN A 277 38.81 -11.76 -42.99
CA GLN A 277 38.45 -11.85 -44.40
C GLN A 277 38.98 -10.67 -45.21
N ARG A 278 38.96 -9.46 -44.64
CA ARG A 278 39.53 -8.26 -45.25
C ARG A 278 41.05 -8.39 -45.40
N GLN A 279 41.74 -8.86 -44.37
CA GLN A 279 43.18 -9.10 -44.42
C GLN A 279 43.55 -10.18 -45.46
N ALA A 280 42.80 -11.28 -45.52
CA ALA A 280 43.03 -12.33 -46.52
C ALA A 280 42.79 -11.83 -47.95
N ALA A 281 41.75 -11.01 -48.17
CA ALA A 281 41.50 -10.39 -49.47
C ALA A 281 42.62 -9.42 -49.86
N ILE A 282 43.09 -8.56 -48.95
CA ILE A 282 44.22 -7.65 -49.20
C ILE A 282 45.49 -8.44 -49.50
N ALA A 283 45.81 -9.48 -48.73
CA ALA A 283 46.98 -10.33 -48.96
C ALA A 283 46.93 -11.01 -50.33
N THR A 284 45.76 -11.55 -50.72
CA THR A 284 45.57 -12.18 -52.04
C THR A 284 45.83 -11.18 -53.18
N ILE A 285 45.36 -9.93 -53.04
CA ILE A 285 45.59 -8.88 -54.06
C ILE A 285 47.06 -8.47 -54.11
N LEU A 286 47.74 -8.37 -52.96
CA LEU A 286 49.17 -8.06 -52.91
C LEU A 286 50.00 -9.17 -53.55
N ASP A 287 49.69 -10.44 -53.26
CA ASP A 287 50.35 -11.59 -53.90
C ASP A 287 50.13 -11.60 -55.42
N GLN A 288 48.90 -11.35 -55.89
CA GLN A 288 48.60 -11.25 -57.32
C GLN A 288 49.30 -10.07 -57.99
N LEU A 289 49.48 -8.96 -57.28
CA LEU A 289 50.20 -7.78 -57.76
C LEU A 289 51.70 -8.06 -57.86
N ASP A 290 52.29 -8.77 -56.90
CA ASP A 290 53.68 -9.22 -56.94
C ASP A 290 53.94 -10.21 -58.09
N ASP A 291 53.01 -11.15 -58.31
CA ASP A 291 53.09 -12.09 -59.43
C ASP A 291 52.90 -11.40 -60.79
N CYS A 292 52.02 -10.41 -60.88
CA CYS A 292 51.92 -9.55 -62.06
C CYS A 292 53.20 -8.74 -62.29
N GLN A 293 53.81 -8.16 -61.25
CA GLN A 293 55.08 -7.44 -61.38
C GLN A 293 56.21 -8.34 -61.90
N LYS A 294 56.25 -9.61 -61.49
CA LYS A 294 57.20 -10.60 -62.05
C LYS A 294 56.92 -10.88 -63.53
N GLN A 295 55.64 -10.99 -63.92
CA GLN A 295 55.25 -11.23 -65.32
C GLN A 295 55.46 -10.01 -66.22
N LEU A 296 55.26 -8.79 -65.73
CA LEU A 296 55.56 -7.55 -66.48
C LEU A 296 57.04 -7.44 -66.85
N ARG A 297 57.95 -7.98 -66.03
CA ARG A 297 59.39 -8.02 -66.35
C ARG A 297 59.74 -9.04 -67.45
N GLN A 298 58.88 -10.02 -67.71
CA GLN A 298 59.12 -11.10 -68.67
C GLN A 298 58.34 -10.90 -69.99
N SER A 299 57.14 -10.33 -69.92
CA SER A 299 56.28 -10.06 -71.08
C SER A 299 55.41 -8.81 -70.84
N PRO A 300 55.71 -7.67 -71.49
CA PRO A 300 55.05 -6.39 -71.19
C PRO A 300 53.57 -6.35 -71.61
N GLU A 301 53.19 -7.04 -72.69
CA GLU A 301 51.81 -7.04 -73.19
C GLU A 301 50.85 -7.88 -72.33
N ALA A 302 51.30 -9.04 -71.85
CA ALA A 302 50.47 -9.92 -71.02
C ALA A 302 50.24 -9.35 -69.60
N GLY A 303 51.24 -8.66 -69.03
CA GLY A 303 51.13 -8.06 -67.71
C GLY A 303 50.26 -6.80 -67.67
N GLN A 304 50.17 -6.04 -68.77
CA GLN A 304 49.24 -4.89 -68.85
C GLN A 304 47.77 -5.33 -68.82
N VAL A 305 47.43 -6.44 -69.49
CA VAL A 305 46.06 -7.00 -69.46
C VAL A 305 45.69 -7.49 -68.06
N GLN A 306 46.61 -8.16 -67.37
CA GLN A 306 46.38 -8.65 -66.01
C GLN A 306 46.28 -7.51 -64.98
N LEU A 307 47.05 -6.43 -65.14
CA LEU A 307 46.89 -5.23 -64.31
C LEU A 307 45.52 -4.57 -64.48
N GLY A 308 44.98 -4.55 -65.70
CA GLY A 308 43.63 -4.07 -65.97
C GLY A 308 42.55 -4.94 -65.31
N CYS A 309 42.73 -6.26 -65.30
CA CYS A 309 41.86 -7.18 -64.56
C CYS A 309 41.97 -6.99 -63.05
N LEU A 310 43.17 -6.80 -62.50
CA LEU A 310 43.37 -6.52 -61.07
C LEU A 310 42.77 -5.19 -60.63
N GLU A 311 42.83 -4.14 -61.46
CA GLU A 311 42.14 -2.88 -61.16
C GLU A 311 40.62 -3.07 -61.16
N ALA A 312 40.09 -3.87 -62.09
CA ALA A 312 38.66 -4.20 -62.12
C ALA A 312 38.23 -5.02 -60.88
N ASP A 313 39.03 -6.00 -60.47
CA ASP A 313 38.78 -6.84 -59.29
C ASP A 313 38.88 -6.02 -57.99
N ALA A 314 39.89 -5.17 -57.85
CA ALA A 314 40.04 -4.26 -56.71
C ALA A 314 38.89 -3.24 -56.63
N ARG A 315 38.38 -2.77 -57.78
CA ARG A 315 37.23 -1.87 -57.87
C ARG A 315 35.93 -2.59 -57.48
N GLU A 316 35.78 -3.85 -57.84
CA GLU A 316 34.61 -4.66 -57.46
C GLU A 316 34.63 -5.00 -55.96
N LEU A 317 35.80 -5.28 -55.39
CA LEU A 317 35.96 -5.48 -53.95
C LEU A 317 35.71 -4.20 -53.13
N LEU A 318 36.04 -3.02 -53.68
CA LEU A 318 35.65 -1.73 -53.09
C LEU A 318 34.14 -1.50 -53.16
N ARG A 319 33.47 -1.87 -54.26
CA ARG A 319 32.00 -1.78 -54.36
C ARG A 319 31.29 -2.68 -53.36
N GLN A 320 31.89 -3.83 -53.03
CA GLN A 320 31.38 -4.76 -52.03
C GLN A 320 31.76 -4.36 -50.59
N ASP A 321 32.40 -3.20 -50.39
CA ASP A 321 32.83 -2.65 -49.09
C ASP A 321 33.78 -3.58 -48.31
N ARG A 322 34.47 -4.46 -49.04
CA ARG A 322 35.46 -5.40 -48.49
C ARG A 322 36.83 -4.76 -48.31
N ILE A 323 37.09 -3.63 -48.98
CA ILE A 323 38.35 -2.90 -48.90
C ILE A 323 38.05 -1.42 -48.72
N ALA A 324 38.77 -0.77 -47.79
CA ALA A 324 38.65 0.66 -47.56
C ALA A 324 39.15 1.46 -48.77
N LEU A 325 38.54 2.63 -49.02
CA LEU A 325 38.93 3.53 -50.10
C LEU A 325 40.42 3.91 -50.05
N SER A 326 40.99 4.06 -48.86
CA SER A 326 42.42 4.33 -48.66
C SER A 326 43.31 3.19 -49.18
N THR A 327 42.93 1.95 -48.89
CA THR A 327 43.65 0.75 -49.36
C THR A 327 43.53 0.58 -50.88
N TYR A 328 42.36 0.86 -51.46
CA TYR A 328 42.18 0.89 -52.92
C TYR A 328 43.07 1.96 -53.58
N LEU A 329 43.15 3.16 -53.00
CA LEU A 329 44.03 4.22 -53.52
C LEU A 329 45.51 3.82 -53.44
N GLN A 330 45.93 3.13 -52.39
CA GLN A 330 47.29 2.61 -52.26
C GLN A 330 47.59 1.53 -53.31
N ILE A 331 46.67 0.57 -53.51
CA ILE A 331 46.79 -0.45 -54.57
C ILE A 331 46.88 0.23 -55.94
N LYS A 332 46.04 1.24 -56.21
CA LYS A 332 46.06 2.01 -57.46
C LYS A 332 47.37 2.79 -57.65
N GLN A 333 47.94 3.33 -56.57
CA GLN A 333 49.25 3.97 -56.64
C GLN A 333 50.38 2.97 -56.93
N LEU A 334 50.30 1.76 -56.38
CA LEU A 334 51.27 0.70 -56.62
C LEU A 334 51.17 0.14 -58.04
N THR A 335 49.95 -0.05 -58.57
CA THR A 335 49.76 -0.45 -59.98
C THR A 335 50.27 0.63 -60.93
N TRP A 336 49.97 1.90 -60.68
CA TRP A 336 50.47 3.03 -61.47
C TRP A 336 52.01 3.10 -61.48
N ARG A 337 52.65 2.95 -60.31
CA ARG A 337 54.12 2.91 -60.21
C ARG A 337 54.73 1.72 -60.95
N SER A 338 54.08 0.56 -60.92
CA SER A 338 54.55 -0.62 -61.65
C SER A 338 54.44 -0.47 -63.18
N MET A 339 53.40 0.23 -63.68
CA MET A 339 53.28 0.56 -65.10
C MET A 339 54.38 1.54 -65.56
N LEU A 340 54.70 2.55 -64.75
CA LEU A 340 55.79 3.50 -65.02
C LEU A 340 57.17 2.84 -65.10
N GLN A 341 57.39 1.75 -64.37
CA GLN A 341 58.65 0.99 -64.42
C GLN A 341 58.75 0.03 -65.61
N ALA A 342 57.62 -0.33 -66.23
CA ALA A 342 57.55 -1.30 -67.32
C ALA A 342 57.53 -0.67 -68.73
N ASP A 343 57.43 0.65 -68.84
CA ASP A 343 57.51 1.36 -70.12
C ASP A 343 58.99 1.42 -70.61
N PRO A 344 59.36 0.77 -71.72
CA PRO A 344 60.74 0.73 -72.19
C PRO A 344 61.13 1.95 -73.06
N SER A 345 60.34 3.02 -73.03
CA SER A 345 60.39 4.08 -74.03
C SER A 345 61.16 5.34 -73.59
N ASP A 346 62.34 5.24 -72.97
CA ASP A 346 63.47 6.18 -73.16
C ASP A 346 64.73 5.75 -72.35
N PRO A 347 65.87 5.41 -72.98
CA PRO A 347 67.10 5.03 -72.26
C PRO A 347 67.91 6.22 -71.69
N ASN A 348 67.48 7.48 -71.86
CA ASN A 348 68.31 8.66 -71.54
C ASN A 348 67.64 9.75 -70.69
N SER A 349 66.72 9.42 -69.77
CA SER A 349 66.26 10.39 -68.76
C SER A 349 67.12 10.34 -67.48
N PRO A 350 67.59 11.49 -66.95
CA PRO A 350 68.50 11.56 -65.79
C PRO A 350 67.83 11.24 -64.44
N ASP A 351 66.55 10.86 -64.44
CA ASP A 351 65.78 10.63 -63.20
C ASP A 351 65.98 9.23 -62.59
N ARG A 352 66.77 8.34 -63.22
CA ARG A 352 67.06 7.00 -62.69
C ARG A 352 68.04 6.97 -61.51
N LEU A 353 68.79 8.04 -61.24
CA LEU A 353 69.71 8.11 -60.10
C LEU A 353 69.10 8.73 -58.84
N ALA A 354 67.95 9.41 -58.94
CA ALA A 354 67.26 9.96 -57.76
C ALA A 354 66.20 9.02 -57.16
N ILE A 355 65.78 7.99 -57.90
CA ILE A 355 64.72 7.07 -57.47
C ILE A 355 65.29 5.74 -56.93
N ALA A 356 66.55 5.40 -57.26
CA ALA A 356 67.19 4.18 -56.78
C ALA A 356 67.55 4.21 -55.27
N ASP A 357 67.69 5.38 -54.66
CA ASP A 357 68.02 5.54 -53.22
C ASP A 357 66.79 5.70 -52.31
N SER A 358 65.57 5.64 -52.86
CA SER A 358 64.33 5.54 -52.07
C SER A 358 63.74 4.12 -52.03
N LEU A 359 64.50 3.14 -52.53
CA LEU A 359 64.22 1.69 -52.47
C LEU A 359 64.58 1.07 -51.10
N ALA A 360 64.34 1.80 -50.02
CA ALA A 360 64.06 1.14 -48.75
C ALA A 360 62.55 0.93 -48.69
N LEU A 361 62.12 -0.33 -48.71
CA LEU A 361 60.88 -0.74 -48.05
C LEU A 361 60.73 0.13 -46.78
N PRO A 362 59.59 0.80 -46.52
CA PRO A 362 59.35 1.17 -45.15
C PRO A 362 59.28 -0.14 -44.37
N GLU A 363 60.37 -0.47 -43.66
CA GLU A 363 60.36 -1.28 -42.45
C GLU A 363 59.33 -0.64 -41.53
N GLY A 364 58.08 -1.06 -41.69
CA GLY A 364 56.95 -0.27 -41.25
C GLY A 364 55.67 -0.62 -41.98
N LEU A 365 55.39 -1.92 -42.12
CA LEU A 365 54.01 -2.38 -41.99
C LEU A 365 53.56 -1.95 -40.58
N ALA A 366 53.12 -0.70 -40.45
CA ALA A 366 52.39 -0.22 -39.29
C ALA A 366 51.02 -0.89 -39.32
N ILE A 367 51.04 -2.18 -38.99
CA ILE A 367 50.00 -2.80 -38.19
C ILE A 367 49.96 -1.97 -36.90
N ALA A 368 48.79 -1.41 -36.59
CA ALA A 368 48.46 -0.54 -35.46
C ALA A 368 48.57 0.97 -35.71
N ASP A 369 47.43 1.59 -36.04
CA ASP A 369 46.83 2.59 -35.14
C ASP A 369 45.39 2.87 -35.59
N ASN A 370 44.50 1.93 -35.24
CA ASN A 370 43.07 2.20 -35.00
C ASN A 370 42.51 1.03 -34.18
N LEU A 371 43.13 0.75 -33.03
CA LEU A 371 42.48 0.06 -31.93
C LEU A 371 41.70 1.10 -31.12
N PRO A 372 40.37 0.98 -30.95
CA PRO A 372 39.72 1.68 -29.84
C PRO A 372 40.24 1.09 -28.52
N PRO A 373 40.43 1.89 -27.46
CA PRO A 373 40.92 1.39 -26.20
C PRO A 373 39.95 0.34 -25.63
N SER A 374 40.52 -0.79 -25.22
CA SER A 374 39.86 -1.81 -24.41
C SER A 374 39.40 -1.20 -23.08
N PRO A 375 38.13 -1.36 -22.65
CA PRO A 375 37.74 -1.10 -21.28
C PRO A 375 38.25 -2.26 -20.40
N ALA A 376 39.51 -2.18 -20.00
CA ALA A 376 40.01 -2.96 -18.88
C ALA A 376 39.32 -2.46 -17.59
N ARG A 377 38.49 -3.33 -17.04
CA ARG A 377 38.19 -3.51 -15.62
C ARG A 377 39.08 -2.67 -14.68
N ILE A 378 38.47 -1.66 -14.05
CA ILE A 378 38.84 -1.27 -12.69
C ILE A 378 37.88 -2.03 -11.77
N LYS A 379 38.43 -3.02 -11.07
CA LYS A 379 37.94 -3.47 -9.75
C LYS A 379 39.13 -3.49 -8.81
N ALA A 380 39.21 -2.44 -8.00
CA ALA A 380 39.34 -2.51 -6.55
C ALA A 380 38.41 -1.43 -6.00
#